data_AF-A0AAP3A315-F1
#
_entry.id   AF-A0AAP3A315-F1
#
_cell.length_a   1.000
_cell.length_b   1.000
_cell.length_c   1.000
_cell.angle_alpha   90.00
_cell.angle_beta   90.00
_cell.angle_gamma   90.00
#
_symmetry.space_group_name_H-M   'P 1'
#
loop_
_entity.id
_entity.type
_entity.pdbx_description
1 polymer ?
#
loop_
_entity_poly.entity_id
_entity_poly.type
_entity_poly.pdbx_seq_one_letter_code
_entity_poly.pdbx_strand_id
1 'polypeptide(L)'
;YRRPDKIISYRERRLPLFPGYLFIQADFEEVHSTTITAIPYVQRFISFGGEPLPVPEDVMAELLYRQSHTTAQANLLRKSIPHDFAEILLMDNPQQRSMAFIHYITERSLTHKMKRKKNDCYPKKNRNETQAPT
;
A
#
# COMPACT_ATOMS: atom_id res chain seq x y z
N TYR A 1 38.56 -14.73 0.25
CA TYR A 1 39.13 -15.56 -0.82
C TYR A 1 38.46 -15.17 -2.15
N ARG A 2 39.17 -14.46 -3.03
CA ARG A 2 38.66 -13.99 -4.34
C ARG A 2 39.26 -14.92 -5.39
N ARG A 3 38.41 -15.61 -6.17
CA ARG A 3 38.90 -16.55 -7.19
C ARG A 3 39.64 -15.79 -8.31
N PRO A 4 40.84 -16.21 -8.73
CA PRO A 4 41.71 -15.47 -9.66
C PRO A 4 41.21 -15.45 -11.11
N ASP A 5 40.34 -16.39 -11.51
CA ASP A 5 39.72 -16.51 -12.84
C ASP A 5 38.55 -15.53 -13.07
N LYS A 6 38.07 -14.84 -12.02
CA LYS A 6 36.91 -13.97 -12.10
C LYS A 6 37.32 -12.50 -11.99
N ILE A 7 37.92 -11.99 -13.08
CA ILE A 7 38.51 -10.64 -13.19
C ILE A 7 37.50 -9.54 -12.80
N ILE A 8 36.19 -9.76 -12.99
CA ILE A 8 35.13 -8.81 -12.59
C ILE A 8 33.96 -9.56 -11.94
N SER A 9 34.13 -10.04 -10.71
CA SER A 9 32.99 -10.36 -9.84
C SER A 9 32.75 -9.23 -8.84
N TYR A 10 31.59 -8.59 -8.92
CA TYR A 10 31.06 -7.73 -7.87
C TYR A 10 29.94 -8.47 -7.12
N ARG A 11 29.82 -8.20 -5.81
CA ARG A 11 28.71 -8.68 -4.99
C ARG A 11 27.73 -7.53 -4.83
N GLU A 12 26.56 -7.66 -5.42
CA GLU A 12 25.47 -6.73 -5.20
C GLU A 12 24.81 -7.04 -3.84
N ARG A 13 24.55 -6.00 -3.04
CA ARG A 13 23.74 -6.12 -1.81
C ARG A 13 22.41 -5.46 -2.06
N ARG A 14 21.35 -6.27 -2.13
CA ARG A 14 19.98 -5.75 -2.19
C ARG A 14 19.52 -5.34 -0.79
N LEU A 15 18.90 -4.17 -0.70
CA LEU A 15 18.31 -3.65 0.53
C LEU A 15 16.79 -3.51 0.33
N PRO A 16 15.98 -3.78 1.35
CA PRO A 16 14.54 -3.62 1.25
C PRO A 16 14.17 -2.14 1.09
N LEU A 17 13.18 -1.86 0.25
CA LEU A 17 12.70 -0.50 0.00
C LEU A 17 12.02 0.09 1.24
N PHE A 18 11.28 -0.72 2.00
CA PHE A 18 10.65 -0.34 3.26
C PHE A 18 11.09 -1.31 4.37
N PRO A 19 12.21 -1.04 5.05
CA PRO A 19 12.70 -1.93 6.10
C PRO A 19 11.69 -2.05 7.24
N GLY A 20 11.43 -3.28 7.70
CA GLY A 20 10.50 -3.56 8.81
C GLY A 20 9.02 -3.62 8.42
N TYR A 21 8.69 -3.48 7.13
CA TYR A 21 7.32 -3.60 6.63
C TYR A 21 7.17 -4.80 5.71
N LEU A 22 6.03 -5.45 5.81
CA LEU A 22 5.61 -6.52 4.92
C LEU A 22 4.25 -6.16 4.32
N PHE A 23 4.15 -6.24 3.01
CA PHE A 23 2.88 -6.11 2.30
C PHE A 23 2.30 -7.50 2.09
N ILE A 24 1.02 -7.66 2.44
CA ILE A 24 0.31 -8.91 2.28
C ILE A 24 -1.04 -8.63 1.64
N GLN A 25 -1.51 -9.58 0.84
CA GLN A 25 -2.90 -9.67 0.45
C GLN A 25 -3.54 -10.65 1.43
N ALA A 26 -4.54 -10.20 2.17
CA ALA A 26 -5.24 -10.99 3.16
C ALA A 26 -6.73 -10.71 3.08
N ASP A 27 -7.53 -11.75 3.22
CA ASP A 27 -8.96 -11.65 3.45
C ASP A 27 -9.23 -11.92 4.94
N PHE A 28 -9.78 -10.93 5.63
CA PHE A 28 -10.07 -11.03 7.06
C PHE A 28 -11.36 -11.82 7.38
N GLU A 29 -12.16 -12.16 6.36
CA GLU A 29 -13.29 -13.08 6.51
C GLU A 29 -12.82 -14.54 6.58
N GLU A 30 -11.75 -14.88 5.86
CA GLU A 30 -11.15 -16.22 5.88
C GLU A 30 -10.09 -16.37 6.98
N VAL A 31 -9.19 -15.37 7.12
CA VAL A 31 -8.09 -15.40 8.08
C VAL A 31 -8.16 -14.19 8.99
N HIS A 32 -8.54 -14.41 10.26
CA HIS A 32 -8.57 -13.34 11.24
C HIS A 32 -7.21 -12.66 11.43
N SER A 33 -7.24 -11.35 11.65
CA SER A 33 -6.05 -10.51 11.85
C SER A 33 -5.17 -10.98 13.00
N THR A 34 -5.77 -11.56 14.05
CA THR A 34 -5.08 -12.13 15.22
C THR A 34 -4.10 -13.24 14.83
N THR A 35 -4.46 -14.08 13.87
CA THR A 35 -3.61 -15.16 13.33
C THR A 35 -2.32 -14.60 12.76
N ILE A 36 -2.41 -13.51 12.00
CA ILE A 36 -1.25 -12.87 11.38
C ILE A 36 -0.39 -12.17 12.44
N THR A 37 -1.01 -11.48 13.41
CA THR A 37 -0.26 -10.84 14.51
C THR A 37 0.36 -11.82 15.50
N ALA A 38 -0.10 -13.07 15.55
CA ALA A 38 0.49 -14.11 16.38
C ALA A 38 1.78 -14.71 15.77
N ILE A 39 2.07 -14.43 14.50
CA ILE A 39 3.31 -14.88 13.85
C ILE A 39 4.51 -14.23 14.54
N PRO A 40 5.56 -15.01 14.90
CA PRO A 40 6.76 -14.45 15.49
C PRO A 40 7.34 -13.30 14.66
N TYR A 41 7.79 -12.25 15.36
CA TYR A 41 8.36 -11.03 14.78
C TYR A 41 7.38 -10.13 13.99
N VAL A 42 6.11 -10.51 13.85
CA VAL A 42 5.06 -9.60 13.37
C VAL A 42 4.61 -8.74 14.55
N GLN A 43 4.72 -7.42 14.40
CA GLN A 43 4.36 -6.51 15.49
C GLN A 43 2.87 -6.15 15.49
N ARG A 44 2.37 -5.63 14.37
CA ARG A 44 0.98 -5.19 14.20
C ARG A 44 0.71 -4.80 12.75
N PHE A 45 -0.57 -4.69 12.41
CA PHE A 45 -1.00 -3.97 11.23
C PHE A 45 -0.84 -2.46 11.38
N ILE A 46 -0.53 -1.80 10.27
CA ILE A 46 -0.67 -0.36 10.18
C ILE A 46 -2.15 -0.04 10.12
N SER A 47 -2.62 0.74 11.09
CA SER A 47 -4.03 1.02 11.34
C SER A 47 -4.22 2.46 11.78
N PHE A 48 -5.36 3.04 11.40
CA PHE A 48 -5.76 4.40 11.80
C PHE A 48 -7.20 4.33 12.28
N GLY A 49 -7.43 4.59 13.57
CA GLY A 49 -8.75 4.42 14.19
C GLY A 49 -9.10 2.98 14.56
N GLY A 50 -8.11 2.09 14.71
CA GLY A 50 -8.30 0.72 15.22
C GLY A 50 -8.47 -0.36 14.17
N GLU A 51 -8.76 0.00 12.91
CA GLU A 51 -8.87 -0.94 11.79
C GLU A 51 -7.59 -0.94 10.93
N PRO A 52 -7.11 -2.11 10.45
CA PRO A 52 -6.03 -2.20 9.47
C PRO A 52 -6.30 -1.33 8.24
N LEU A 53 -5.29 -0.57 7.81
CA LEU A 53 -5.41 0.31 6.65
C LEU A 53 -5.09 -0.48 5.37
N PRO A 54 -6.06 -0.66 4.45
CA PRO A 54 -5.77 -1.26 3.15
C PRO A 54 -4.89 -0.31 2.33
N VAL A 55 -3.85 -0.86 1.70
CA VAL A 55 -3.01 -0.10 0.76
C VAL A 55 -3.78 0.03 -0.56
N PRO A 56 -3.83 1.21 -1.20
CA PRO A 56 -4.50 1.37 -2.49
C PRO A 56 -3.91 0.45 -3.56
N GLU A 57 -4.79 -0.16 -4.37
CA GLU A 57 -4.40 -1.16 -5.38
C GLU A 57 -3.40 -0.62 -6.41
N ASP A 58 -3.57 0.65 -6.81
CA ASP A 58 -2.66 1.31 -7.76
C ASP A 58 -1.24 1.48 -7.20
N VAL A 59 -1.12 1.67 -5.88
CA VAL A 59 0.18 1.73 -5.19
C VAL A 59 0.84 0.35 -5.17
N MET A 60 0.06 -0.69 -4.87
CA MET A 60 0.56 -2.07 -4.87
C MET A 60 0.99 -2.53 -6.27
N ALA A 61 0.22 -2.20 -7.30
CA ALA A 61 0.55 -2.48 -8.69
C ALA A 61 1.90 -1.87 -9.09
N GLU A 62 2.17 -0.62 -8.70
CA GLU A 62 3.45 0.05 -8.97
C GLU A 62 4.62 -0.61 -8.21
N LEU A 63 4.42 -0.99 -6.94
CA LEU A 63 5.45 -1.70 -6.17
C LEU A 63 5.79 -3.06 -6.77
N LEU A 64 4.78 -3.83 -7.18
CA LEU A 64 4.96 -5.14 -7.83
C LEU A 64 5.60 -5.02 -9.22
N TYR A 65 5.22 -4.00 -10.00
CA TYR A 65 5.82 -3.70 -11.28
C TYR A 65 7.33 -3.40 -11.12
N ARG A 66 7.71 -2.58 -10.15
CA ARG A 66 9.12 -2.29 -9.84
C ARG A 66 9.89 -3.50 -9.33
N GLN A 67 9.25 -4.41 -8.59
CA GLN A 67 9.91 -5.64 -8.13
C GLN A 67 10.21 -6.60 -9.28
N SER A 68 9.32 -6.67 -10.29
CA SER A 68 9.44 -7.59 -11.42
C SER A 68 10.37 -7.08 -12.53
N HIS A 69 10.53 -5.76 -12.67
CA HIS A 69 11.33 -5.16 -13.74
C HIS A 69 12.72 -4.74 -13.26
N THR A 70 13.76 -5.06 -14.04
CA THR A 70 15.14 -4.62 -13.76
C THR A 70 15.23 -3.09 -13.86
N THR A 71 16.15 -2.46 -13.11
CA THR A 71 16.36 -1.00 -13.01
C THR A 71 16.39 -0.25 -14.34
N ALA A 72 16.84 -0.88 -15.43
CA ALA A 72 16.84 -0.31 -16.78
C ALA A 72 15.42 -0.17 -17.39
N GLN A 73 14.51 -1.10 -17.11
CA GLN A 73 13.14 -1.08 -17.63
C GLN A 73 12.19 -0.23 -16.77
N ALA A 74 12.47 -0.11 -15.46
CA ALA A 74 11.72 0.77 -14.56
C ALA A 74 11.82 2.27 -14.92
N ASN A 75 12.88 2.68 -15.63
CA ASN A 75 13.09 4.08 -16.03
C ASN A 75 12.21 4.54 -17.22
N LEU A 76 11.69 3.61 -18.04
CA LEU A 76 10.86 3.94 -19.21
C LEU A 76 9.41 4.32 -18.85
N LEU A 77 8.91 3.89 -17.69
CA LEU A 77 7.53 4.10 -17.25
C LEU A 77 7.41 5.21 -16.17
N ARG A 78 8.28 6.23 -16.18
CA ARG A 78 8.16 7.37 -15.26
C ARG A 78 6.97 8.30 -15.54
N LYS A 79 6.18 8.05 -16.58
CA LYS A 79 5.15 8.97 -17.06
C LYS A 79 3.77 8.79 -16.42
N SER A 80 3.54 7.75 -15.61
CA SER A 80 2.21 7.47 -15.01
C SER A 80 2.18 7.42 -13.48
N ILE A 81 3.32 7.55 -12.80
CA ILE A 81 3.35 7.52 -11.33
C ILE A 81 3.00 8.93 -10.80
N PRO A 82 2.10 9.07 -9.82
CA PRO A 82 1.90 10.34 -9.13
C PRO A 82 3.25 10.87 -8.61
N HIS A 83 3.54 12.15 -8.88
CA HIS A 83 4.85 12.76 -8.57
C HIS A 83 5.26 12.52 -7.11
N ASP A 84 4.31 12.70 -6.18
CA ASP A 84 4.52 12.54 -4.74
C ASP A 84 4.98 11.13 -4.37
N PHE A 85 4.47 10.09 -5.04
CA PHE A 85 4.88 8.71 -4.77
C PHE A 85 6.26 8.40 -5.35
N ALA A 86 6.55 8.92 -6.55
CA ALA A 86 7.88 8.77 -7.14
C ALA A 86 8.98 9.39 -6.26
N GLU A 87 8.70 10.55 -5.66
CA GLU A 87 9.60 11.23 -4.74
C GLU A 87 9.90 10.37 -3.50
N ILE A 88 8.87 9.78 -2.89
CA ILE A 88 9.02 8.84 -1.76
C ILE A 88 9.95 7.68 -2.13
N LEU A 89 9.77 7.06 -3.29
CA LEU A 89 10.57 5.91 -3.70
C LEU A 89 12.03 6.26 -3.97
N LEU A 90 12.33 7.54 -4.27
CA LEU A 90 13.68 8.05 -4.52
C LEU A 90 14.37 8.59 -3.27
N MET A 91 13.68 8.69 -2.13
CA MET A 91 14.27 9.16 -0.88
C MET A 91 15.42 8.25 -0.43
N ASP A 92 16.57 8.84 -0.11
CA ASP A 92 17.76 8.09 0.32
C ASP A 92 17.59 7.48 1.73
N ASN A 93 17.03 8.27 2.66
CA ASN A 93 16.86 7.86 4.05
C ASN A 93 15.67 6.90 4.21
N PRO A 94 15.89 5.64 4.66
CA PRO A 94 14.83 4.64 4.70
C PRO A 94 13.74 4.93 5.75
N GLN A 95 14.09 5.57 6.86
CA GLN A 95 13.13 5.96 7.89
C GLN A 95 12.20 7.06 7.39
N GLN A 96 12.78 8.12 6.81
CA GLN A 96 12.01 9.21 6.20
C GLN A 96 11.13 8.69 5.06
N ARG A 97 11.67 7.83 4.20
CA ARG A 97 10.93 7.15 3.14
C ARG A 97 9.73 6.37 3.67
N SER A 98 9.92 5.58 4.72
CA SER A 98 8.84 4.80 5.33
C SER A 98 7.77 5.71 5.96
N MET A 99 8.18 6.78 6.63
CA MET A 99 7.26 7.74 7.23
C MET A 99 6.44 8.50 6.17
N ALA A 100 7.10 8.96 5.10
CA ALA A 100 6.45 9.62 3.97
C ALA A 100 5.49 8.67 3.24
N PHE A 101 5.86 7.40 3.08
CA PHE A 101 4.98 6.38 2.51
C PHE A 101 3.72 6.15 3.34
N ILE A 102 3.87 6.01 4.66
CA ILE A 102 2.73 5.85 5.57
C ILE A 102 1.80 7.06 5.50
N HIS A 103 2.35 8.27 5.49
CA HIS A 103 1.57 9.50 5.34
C HIS A 103 0.84 9.56 3.98
N TYR A 104 1.50 9.13 2.91
CA TYR A 104 0.91 9.09 1.58
C TYR A 104 -0.29 8.14 1.51
N ILE A 105 -0.18 6.92 2.05
CA ILE A 105 -1.29 5.95 2.06
C ILE A 105 -2.43 6.40 2.98
N THR A 106 -2.14 7.11 4.08
CA THR A 106 -3.18 7.64 4.98
C THR A 106 -4.02 8.71 4.33
N GLU A 107 -3.40 9.71 3.72
CA GLU A 107 -4.11 10.84 3.09
C GLU A 107 -5.02 10.35 1.96
N ARG A 108 -4.52 9.40 1.16
CA ARG A 108 -5.31 8.78 0.08
C ARG A 108 -6.49 7.94 0.60
N SER A 109 -6.34 7.32 1.76
CA SER A 109 -7.42 6.54 2.37
C SER A 109 -8.49 7.42 3.03
N LEU A 110 -8.10 8.50 3.69
CA LEU A 110 -9.00 9.45 4.36
C LEU A 110 -9.87 10.22 3.35
N THR A 111 -9.27 10.72 2.27
CA THR A 111 -10.00 11.42 1.20
C THR A 111 -11.11 10.56 0.57
N HIS A 112 -10.91 9.25 0.48
CA HIS A 112 -11.94 8.32 0.00
C HIS A 112 -13.10 8.13 1.00
N LYS A 113 -12.81 8.08 2.31
CA LYS A 113 -13.84 7.97 3.37
C LYS A 113 -14.70 9.24 3.46
N MET A 114 -14.12 10.43 3.26
CA MET A 114 -14.89 11.69 3.19
C MET A 114 -15.84 11.75 1.99
N LYS A 115 -15.47 11.13 0.85
CA LYS A 115 -16.38 11.00 -0.31
C LYS A 115 -17.56 10.08 -0.02
N ARG A 116 -17.37 8.96 0.69
CA ARG A 116 -18.47 8.07 1.08
C ARG A 116 -19.51 8.77 1.97
N LYS A 117 -19.05 9.53 2.98
CA LYS A 117 -19.95 10.26 3.89
C LYS A 117 -20.84 11.29 3.17
N LYS A 118 -20.38 11.86 2.05
CA LYS A 118 -21.18 12.78 1.23
C LYS A 118 -22.33 12.08 0.50
N ASN A 119 -22.18 10.79 0.18
CA ASN A 119 -23.19 10.00 -0.53
C ASN A 119 -24.29 9.46 0.41
N ASP A 120 -24.02 9.38 1.72
CA ASP A 120 -25.00 8.96 2.73
C ASP A 120 -25.99 10.08 3.12
N CYS A 121 -25.80 11.29 2.59
CA CYS A 121 -26.61 12.47 2.95
C CYS A 121 -27.76 12.77 1.97
N TYR A 122 -28.08 11.88 1.02
CA TYR A 122 -29.31 12.03 0.24
C TYR A 122 -30.50 11.52 1.06
N PRO A 123 -31.53 12.34 1.31
CA PRO A 123 -32.68 11.89 2.08
C PRO A 123 -33.35 10.72 1.34
N LYS A 124 -33.49 9.58 2.05
CA LYS A 124 -34.34 8.48 1.60
C LYS A 124 -35.74 9.04 1.35
N LYS A 125 -36.15 9.09 0.09
CA LYS A 125 -37.50 9.51 -0.32
C LYS A 125 -38.49 8.48 0.24
N ASN A 126 -39.22 8.85 1.29
CA ASN A 126 -40.30 8.05 1.85
C ASN A 126 -41.30 7.71 0.73
N ARG A 127 -41.42 6.41 0.41
CA ARG A 127 -42.48 5.91 -0.46
C ARG A 127 -43.73 5.84 0.41
N ASN A 128 -44.63 6.81 0.24
CA ASN A 128 -45.93 6.78 0.90
C ASN A 128 -46.71 5.56 0.38
N GLU A 129 -47.12 4.72 1.31
CA GLU A 129 -48.00 3.57 1.10
C GLU A 129 -49.31 4.06 0.48
N THR A 130 -49.62 3.57 -0.72
CA THR A 130 -50.93 3.80 -1.34
C THR A 130 -51.90 2.81 -0.70
N GLN A 131 -52.74 3.30 0.21
CA GLN A 131 -53.91 2.57 0.70
C GLN A 131 -54.84 2.30 -0.49
N ALA A 132 -55.11 1.02 -0.76
CA ALA A 132 -56.15 0.61 -1.69
C ALA A 132 -57.53 0.87 -1.05
N PRO A 133 -58.50 1.49 -1.76
CA PRO A 133 -59.88 1.41 -1.37
C PRO A 133 -60.53 0.13 -1.90
N THR A 134 -61.62 -0.21 -1.24
CA THR A 134 -62.38 -1.46 -1.16
C THR A 134 -62.92 -2.00 -2.47
#